data_AF-A0A9W6B6P2-F1
#
_entry.id   AF-A0A9W6B6P2-F1
#
_cell.length_a   1.000
_cell.length_b   1.000
_cell.length_c   1.000
_cell.angle_alpha   90.00
_cell.angle_beta   90.00
_cell.angle_gamma   90.00
#
_symmetry.space_group_name_H-M   'P 1'
#
loop_
_entity.id
_entity.type
_entity.pdbx_description
1 polymer ?
#
loop_
_entity_poly.entity_id
_entity_poly.type
_entity_poly.pdbx_seq_one_letter_code
_entity_poly.pdbx_strand_id
1 'polypeptide(L)'
;MKKKKPEPDVSAILKEITATYHGADCTCGMCSGSGAATIEALSIGQYEKLIDTIAKQLHEGTLKPEQLNQELITETYNDIAKAAKQGYGKEWTSFPADGKGSLPAELKKNIYAFSGVKTYAQLEAINELLYDKDGKLRPYNEFEVLARKHNRQYNKNYLQAEYQTARTAAQMAEKWERLQESKHLFPNLKYQTVGDDRVRADHERLDGIIKPIDDSFWSKYYPPLDWRCRCDVVATAEPINQYKEEDLPPVQFKGNVGKDKEIFTRKGNFFKLAAGKENVQRNMELSKLNAPYETAFKSGGKKVQVSLFKDEEDFEQNYNAAMVLADQLAIDVFIRPHINVDGHKNPEYLINNKLSDLKWKFKTDNYKGISNAFNAAKKQDLESIVFDFSYAFKNLDIEKVKDAVAMKVNANSGKRYEGLYFIYGSKAVYVTREEILNNQLLEKLKTIKADS
;
A
#
# COMPACT_ATOMS: atom_id res chain seq x y z
N MET A 1 4.21 -31.77 16.04
CA MET A 1 3.08 -31.28 15.21
C MET A 1 2.53 -30.00 15.84
N LYS A 2 2.77 -28.82 15.24
CA LYS A 2 2.06 -27.60 15.68
C LYS A 2 0.60 -27.76 15.27
N LYS A 3 -0.33 -27.81 16.24
CA LYS A 3 -1.77 -27.86 15.97
C LYS A 3 -2.13 -26.64 15.09
N LYS A 4 -2.59 -26.88 13.86
CA LYS A 4 -3.12 -25.82 12.98
C LYS A 4 -4.28 -25.19 13.76
N LYS A 5 -4.24 -23.87 14.00
CA LYS A 5 -5.37 -23.17 14.63
C LYS A 5 -6.62 -23.42 13.77
N PRO A 6 -7.81 -23.63 14.37
CA PRO A 6 -9.04 -23.76 13.60
C PRO A 6 -9.23 -22.52 12.72
N GLU A 7 -9.67 -22.73 11.48
CA GLU A 7 -9.98 -21.61 10.59
C GLU A 7 -11.10 -20.75 11.18
N PRO A 8 -11.06 -19.42 10.98
CA PRO A 8 -12.10 -18.53 11.46
C PRO A 8 -13.45 -18.82 10.79
N ASP A 9 -14.53 -18.77 11.57
CA ASP A 9 -15.91 -18.82 11.06
C ASP A 9 -16.21 -17.53 10.28
N VAL A 10 -16.21 -17.64 8.96
CA VAL A 10 -16.40 -16.52 8.03
C VAL A 10 -17.75 -15.84 8.26
N SER A 11 -18.84 -16.61 8.37
CA SER A 11 -20.20 -16.06 8.51
C SER A 11 -20.38 -15.33 9.83
N ALA A 12 -19.83 -15.86 10.92
CA ALA A 12 -19.83 -15.18 12.22
C ALA A 12 -19.07 -13.84 12.15
N ILE A 13 -17.88 -13.82 11.53
CA ILE A 13 -17.08 -12.60 11.40
C ILE A 13 -17.77 -11.56 10.51
N LEU A 14 -18.40 -11.96 9.40
CA LEU A 14 -19.15 -11.04 8.53
C LEU A 14 -20.33 -10.38 9.27
N LYS A 15 -21.02 -11.13 10.14
CA LYS A 15 -22.06 -10.58 11.02
C LYS A 15 -21.48 -9.58 12.01
N GLU A 16 -20.34 -9.88 12.63
CA GLU A 16 -19.66 -8.93 13.52
C GLU A 16 -19.23 -7.66 12.77
N ILE A 17 -18.63 -7.78 11.58
CA ILE A 17 -18.27 -6.64 10.73
C ILE A 17 -19.49 -5.77 10.48
N THR A 18 -20.59 -6.38 10.03
CA THR A 18 -21.85 -5.68 9.77
C THR A 18 -22.35 -4.95 11.02
N ALA A 19 -22.36 -5.61 12.17
CA ALA A 19 -22.77 -5.00 13.43
C ALA A 19 -21.92 -3.75 13.79
N THR A 20 -20.64 -3.72 13.46
CA THR A 20 -19.79 -2.54 13.76
C THR A 20 -20.24 -1.27 13.04
N TYR A 21 -20.77 -1.37 11.81
CA TYR A 21 -21.28 -0.21 11.05
C TYR A 21 -22.67 0.24 11.51
N HIS A 22 -23.37 -0.59 12.28
CA HIS A 22 -24.72 -0.35 12.80
C HIS A 22 -24.76 -0.03 14.31
N GLY A 23 -23.60 -0.01 14.98
CA GLY A 23 -23.47 0.32 16.40
C GLY A 23 -23.67 1.82 16.67
N ALA A 24 -24.79 2.12 17.34
CA ALA A 24 -25.46 3.40 17.55
C ALA A 24 -26.42 3.77 16.40
N ASP A 25 -27.67 3.31 16.57
CA ASP A 25 -28.91 3.75 15.92
C ASP A 25 -28.76 4.73 14.77
N CYS A 26 -28.68 4.18 13.55
CA CYS A 26 -28.96 4.96 12.34
C CYS A 26 -30.49 5.07 12.18
N THR A 27 -31.15 5.77 13.10
CA THR A 27 -32.58 6.09 13.08
C THR A 27 -32.76 7.59 12.82
N CYS A 28 -32.25 8.11 11.69
CA CYS A 28 -32.65 9.48 11.32
C CYS A 28 -33.00 9.60 9.83
N GLY A 29 -34.24 10.05 9.59
CA GLY A 29 -34.73 10.59 8.33
C GLY A 29 -34.32 12.05 8.11
N MET A 30 -33.12 12.46 8.55
CA MET A 30 -32.61 13.82 8.35
C MET A 30 -31.12 13.80 8.02
N CYS A 31 -30.80 13.51 6.77
CA CYS A 31 -29.50 13.81 6.17
C CYS A 31 -29.42 15.23 5.58
N SER A 32 -30.12 16.19 6.18
CA SER A 32 -30.18 17.57 5.70
C SER A 32 -30.25 18.52 6.90
N GLY A 33 -29.10 18.91 7.43
CA GLY A 33 -29.01 19.82 8.57
C GLY A 33 -27.58 20.31 8.79
N SER A 34 -27.33 21.51 8.27
CA SER A 34 -26.21 22.44 8.42
C SER A 34 -25.20 22.21 9.56
N GLY A 35 -23.90 22.21 9.21
CA GLY A 35 -22.78 22.48 10.13
C GLY A 35 -21.55 21.57 9.98
N ALA A 36 -21.65 20.47 9.25
CA ALA A 36 -20.53 19.54 9.02
C ALA A 36 -19.92 19.78 7.65
N ALA A 37 -18.58 19.75 7.56
CA ALA A 37 -17.82 19.70 6.31
C ALA A 37 -18.58 18.87 5.27
N THR A 38 -18.87 19.46 4.11
CA THR A 38 -19.62 18.84 3.00
C THR A 38 -19.22 17.37 2.87
N ILE A 39 -20.16 16.47 3.16
CA ILE A 39 -19.93 15.04 2.96
C ILE A 39 -19.87 14.87 1.45
N GLU A 40 -18.67 14.63 0.93
CA GLU A 40 -18.49 14.34 -0.49
C GLU A 40 -19.28 13.07 -0.81
N ALA A 41 -20.28 13.20 -1.68
CA ALA A 41 -21.09 12.07 -2.11
C ALA A 41 -20.20 11.17 -2.98
N LEU A 42 -19.88 9.97 -2.47
CA LEU A 42 -19.10 8.99 -3.23
C LEU A 42 -19.94 8.41 -4.37
N SER A 43 -19.35 8.37 -5.56
CA SER A 43 -20.00 7.85 -6.75
C SER A 43 -20.06 6.33 -6.69
N ILE A 44 -21.26 5.76 -6.66
CA ILE A 44 -21.45 4.31 -6.67
C ILE A 44 -21.32 3.71 -8.09
N GLY A 45 -21.31 4.54 -9.14
CA GLY A 45 -21.46 4.08 -10.53
C GLY A 45 -20.33 3.14 -11.01
N GLN A 46 -19.09 3.36 -10.58
CA GLN A 46 -17.97 2.44 -10.88
C GLN A 46 -18.14 1.11 -10.15
N TYR A 47 -18.52 1.14 -8.88
CA TYR A 47 -18.81 -0.05 -8.09
C TYR A 47 -19.99 -0.86 -8.62
N GLU A 48 -21.04 -0.23 -9.16
CA GLU A 48 -22.16 -0.94 -9.80
C GLU A 48 -21.69 -1.80 -10.96
N LYS A 49 -20.85 -1.25 -11.85
CA LYS A 49 -20.28 -2.00 -12.98
C LYS A 49 -19.40 -3.15 -12.50
N LEU A 50 -18.54 -2.89 -11.52
CA LEU A 50 -17.65 -3.90 -10.94
C LEU A 50 -18.44 -5.04 -10.30
N ILE A 51 -19.47 -4.72 -9.50
CA ILE A 51 -20.27 -5.75 -8.82
C ILE A 51 -21.12 -6.55 -9.81
N ASP A 52 -21.63 -5.96 -10.88
CA ASP A 52 -22.34 -6.72 -11.91
C ASP A 52 -21.40 -7.75 -12.58
N THR A 53 -20.15 -7.36 -12.90
CA THR A 53 -19.14 -8.29 -13.43
C THR A 53 -18.75 -9.36 -12.40
N ILE A 54 -18.48 -8.96 -11.16
CA ILE A 54 -18.11 -9.87 -10.07
C ILE A 54 -19.22 -10.87 -9.77
N ALA A 55 -20.48 -10.42 -9.72
CA ALA A 55 -21.62 -11.30 -9.46
C ALA A 55 -21.73 -12.37 -10.54
N LYS A 56 -21.59 -11.99 -11.81
CA LYS A 56 -21.55 -12.95 -12.92
C LYS A 56 -20.41 -13.97 -12.74
N GLN A 57 -19.20 -13.51 -12.45
CA GLN A 57 -18.03 -14.39 -12.31
C GLN A 57 -18.14 -15.34 -11.11
N LEU A 58 -18.68 -14.88 -9.97
CA LEU A 58 -18.94 -15.71 -8.81
C LEU A 58 -20.01 -16.78 -9.11
N HIS A 59 -21.10 -16.40 -9.79
CA HIS A 59 -22.18 -17.32 -10.16
C HIS A 59 -21.73 -18.39 -11.15
N GLU A 60 -20.91 -18.01 -12.13
CA GLU A 60 -20.30 -18.93 -13.11
C GLU A 60 -19.12 -19.74 -12.53
N GLY A 61 -18.65 -19.40 -11.33
CA GLY A 61 -17.51 -20.05 -10.68
C GLY A 61 -16.15 -19.71 -11.28
N THR A 62 -16.08 -18.68 -12.15
CA THR A 62 -14.82 -18.19 -12.75
C THR A 62 -14.04 -17.28 -11.82
N LEU A 63 -14.68 -16.77 -10.76
CA LEU A 63 -14.07 -16.09 -9.63
C LEU A 63 -14.43 -16.81 -8.34
N LYS A 64 -13.46 -16.94 -7.44
CA LYS A 64 -13.64 -17.34 -6.04
C LYS A 64 -13.27 -16.19 -5.11
N PRO A 65 -13.93 -16.02 -3.94
CA PRO A 65 -13.61 -14.93 -3.03
C PRO A 65 -12.12 -14.82 -2.68
N GLU A 66 -11.44 -15.94 -2.45
CA GLU A 66 -10.01 -15.99 -2.11
C GLU A 66 -9.08 -15.44 -3.21
N GLN A 67 -9.54 -15.34 -4.46
CA GLN A 67 -8.77 -14.78 -5.57
C GLN A 67 -8.77 -13.24 -5.57
N LEU A 68 -9.72 -12.62 -4.86
CA LEU A 68 -9.94 -11.17 -4.83
C LEU A 68 -10.27 -10.60 -6.21
N ASN A 69 -10.75 -9.35 -6.23
CA ASN A 69 -10.91 -8.59 -7.47
C ASN A 69 -10.00 -7.35 -7.40
N GLN A 70 -9.03 -7.25 -8.33
CA GLN A 70 -8.00 -6.22 -8.28
C GLN A 70 -8.57 -4.82 -8.53
N GLU A 71 -9.51 -4.68 -9.46
CA GLU A 71 -10.14 -3.40 -9.76
C GLU A 71 -10.94 -2.87 -8.56
N LEU A 72 -11.65 -3.75 -7.85
CA LEU A 72 -12.37 -3.40 -6.62
C LEU A 72 -11.43 -2.99 -5.48
N ILE A 73 -10.26 -3.62 -5.36
CA ILE A 73 -9.20 -3.20 -4.43
C ILE A 73 -8.73 -1.79 -4.78
N THR A 74 -8.38 -1.56 -6.04
CA THR A 74 -7.88 -0.26 -6.53
C THR A 74 -8.91 0.85 -6.33
N GLU A 75 -10.17 0.60 -6.67
CA GLU A 75 -11.25 1.58 -6.52
C GLU A 75 -11.45 1.94 -5.03
N THR A 76 -11.55 0.93 -4.17
CA THR A 76 -11.64 1.11 -2.71
C THR A 76 -10.43 1.87 -2.14
N TYR A 77 -9.21 1.52 -2.57
CA TYR A 77 -7.99 2.20 -2.16
C TYR A 77 -8.03 3.67 -2.54
N ASN A 78 -8.42 3.99 -3.77
CA ASN A 78 -8.42 5.36 -4.28
C ASN A 78 -9.35 6.27 -3.48
N ASP A 79 -10.58 5.82 -3.21
CA ASP A 79 -11.56 6.59 -2.44
C ASP A 79 -11.10 6.83 -1.00
N ILE A 80 -10.58 5.79 -0.34
CA ILE A 80 -10.13 5.89 1.05
C ILE A 80 -8.83 6.71 1.15
N ALA A 81 -7.87 6.51 0.25
CA ALA A 81 -6.62 7.26 0.22
C ALA A 81 -6.86 8.74 -0.11
N LYS A 82 -7.85 9.06 -0.94
CA LYS A 82 -8.32 10.43 -1.16
C LYS A 82 -8.83 11.06 0.14
N ALA A 83 -9.65 10.34 0.90
CA ALA A 83 -10.16 10.82 2.18
C ALA A 83 -9.03 11.09 3.19
N ALA A 84 -8.10 10.14 3.32
CA ALA A 84 -6.94 10.27 4.18
C ALA A 84 -6.07 11.48 3.79
N LYS A 85 -5.81 11.66 2.48
CA LYS A 85 -5.11 12.84 1.95
C LYS A 85 -5.79 14.15 2.35
N GLN A 86 -7.12 14.23 2.24
CA GLN A 86 -7.87 15.42 2.64
C GLN A 86 -7.77 15.70 4.14
N GLY A 87 -7.68 14.64 4.97
CA GLY A 87 -7.62 14.76 6.43
C GLY A 87 -6.23 15.06 6.98
N TYR A 88 -5.17 14.60 6.32
CA TYR A 88 -3.80 14.67 6.85
C TYR A 88 -3.32 16.10 7.12
N GLY A 89 -3.80 17.11 6.38
CA GLY A 89 -3.51 18.52 6.65
C GLY A 89 -2.09 19.00 6.31
N LYS A 90 -1.21 18.10 5.84
CA LYS A 90 0.15 18.36 5.33
C LYS A 90 0.34 17.70 3.96
N GLU A 91 1.54 17.83 3.39
CA GLU A 91 1.93 17.13 2.16
C GLU A 91 1.78 15.60 2.31
N TRP A 92 0.94 15.00 1.46
CA TRP A 92 0.63 13.55 1.45
C TRP A 92 1.63 12.75 0.59
N THR A 93 2.92 13.03 0.81
CA THR A 93 4.04 12.53 -0.01
C THR A 93 4.65 11.29 0.61
N SER A 94 4.79 10.22 -0.17
CA SER A 94 5.36 8.95 0.31
C SER A 94 6.89 8.96 0.38
N PHE A 95 7.52 9.72 -0.53
CA PHE A 95 8.97 9.79 -0.70
C PHE A 95 9.41 11.26 -0.63
N PRO A 96 9.58 11.81 0.58
CA PRO A 96 10.09 13.17 0.75
C PRO A 96 11.54 13.30 0.25
N ALA A 97 11.92 14.52 -0.13
CA ALA A 97 13.24 14.81 -0.72
C ALA A 97 14.42 14.58 0.24
N ASP A 98 14.17 14.48 1.55
CA ASP A 98 15.19 14.15 2.55
C ASP A 98 15.55 12.65 2.56
N GLY A 99 14.91 11.84 1.71
CA GLY A 99 15.17 10.42 1.55
C GLY A 99 14.64 9.54 2.68
N LYS A 100 13.93 10.11 3.67
CA LYS A 100 13.38 9.33 4.79
C LYS A 100 12.03 8.74 4.43
N GLY A 101 11.72 7.57 4.99
CA GLY A 101 10.35 7.05 4.97
C GLY A 101 9.39 8.03 5.64
N SER A 102 8.16 8.11 5.16
CA SER A 102 7.15 9.07 5.64
C SER A 102 5.95 8.36 6.26
N LEU A 103 5.30 8.99 7.24
CA LEU A 103 4.03 8.50 7.79
C LEU A 103 2.96 8.28 6.68
N PRO A 104 2.77 9.20 5.71
CA PRO A 104 1.89 8.96 4.56
C PRO A 104 2.15 7.65 3.81
N ALA A 105 3.41 7.23 3.64
CA ALA A 105 3.71 5.94 2.98
C ALA A 105 3.12 4.75 3.75
N GLU A 106 3.28 4.74 5.07
CA GLU A 106 2.76 3.66 5.93
C GLU A 106 1.23 3.67 6.02
N LEU A 107 0.62 4.85 6.11
CA LEU A 107 -0.84 4.99 6.09
C LEU A 107 -1.43 4.49 4.75
N LYS A 108 -0.80 4.81 3.61
CA LYS A 108 -1.21 4.28 2.30
C LYS A 108 -1.06 2.76 2.22
N LYS A 109 0.06 2.19 2.71
CA LYS A 109 0.23 0.72 2.79
C LYS A 109 -0.90 0.07 3.62
N ASN A 110 -1.27 0.68 4.75
CA ASN A 110 -2.38 0.20 5.58
C ASN A 110 -3.74 0.30 4.88
N ILE A 111 -4.04 1.41 4.19
CA ILE A 111 -5.27 1.57 3.40
C ILE A 111 -5.35 0.52 2.29
N TYR A 112 -4.24 0.22 1.60
CA TYR A 112 -4.22 -0.81 0.55
C TYR A 112 -4.50 -2.20 1.14
N ALA A 113 -3.89 -2.52 2.29
CA ALA A 113 -4.14 -3.77 2.99
C ALA A 113 -5.62 -3.90 3.42
N PHE A 114 -6.21 -2.81 3.96
CA PHE A 114 -7.63 -2.75 4.30
C PHE A 114 -8.52 -2.97 3.07
N SER A 115 -8.20 -2.32 1.94
CA SER A 115 -8.94 -2.45 0.69
C SER A 115 -8.96 -3.90 0.18
N GLY A 116 -7.85 -4.61 0.34
CA GLY A 116 -7.74 -6.05 0.07
C GLY A 116 -8.65 -6.91 0.93
N VAL A 117 -8.59 -6.76 2.27
CA VAL A 117 -9.44 -7.55 3.19
C VAL A 117 -10.91 -7.17 3.10
N LYS A 118 -11.23 -5.91 2.80
CA LYS A 118 -12.61 -5.46 2.54
C LYS A 118 -13.16 -6.11 1.27
N THR A 119 -12.35 -6.15 0.21
CA THR A 119 -12.71 -6.85 -1.03
C THR A 119 -13.00 -8.33 -0.74
N TYR A 120 -12.12 -9.00 0.02
CA TYR A 120 -12.36 -10.39 0.41
C TYR A 120 -13.68 -10.56 1.16
N ALA A 121 -13.94 -9.72 2.18
CA ALA A 121 -15.17 -9.76 2.95
C ALA A 121 -16.43 -9.54 2.09
N GLN A 122 -16.36 -8.61 1.14
CA GLN A 122 -17.46 -8.35 0.21
C GLN A 122 -17.73 -9.55 -0.70
N LEU A 123 -16.67 -10.16 -1.26
CA LEU A 123 -16.82 -11.32 -2.12
C LEU A 123 -17.38 -12.53 -1.35
N GLU A 124 -16.93 -12.78 -0.13
CA GLU A 124 -17.48 -13.83 0.75
C GLU A 124 -18.97 -13.57 1.03
N ALA A 125 -19.33 -12.34 1.41
CA ALA A 125 -20.72 -11.98 1.69
C ALA A 125 -21.64 -12.14 0.47
N ILE A 126 -21.15 -11.83 -0.73
CA ILE A 126 -21.91 -12.07 -1.97
C ILE A 126 -21.96 -13.58 -2.28
N ASN A 127 -20.86 -14.30 -2.07
CA ASN A 127 -20.76 -15.74 -2.33
C ASN A 127 -21.70 -16.57 -1.42
N GLU A 128 -21.94 -16.16 -0.16
CA GLU A 128 -22.93 -16.78 0.73
C GLU A 128 -24.37 -16.74 0.15
N LEU A 129 -24.64 -15.89 -0.85
CA LEU A 129 -25.96 -15.72 -1.46
C LEU A 129 -26.20 -16.67 -2.65
N LEU A 130 -25.16 -17.40 -3.11
CA LEU A 130 -25.27 -18.30 -4.26
C LEU A 130 -26.34 -19.35 -4.07
N TYR A 131 -26.47 -19.87 -2.85
CA TYR A 131 -27.43 -20.90 -2.50
C TYR A 131 -28.60 -20.30 -1.71
N ASP A 132 -29.78 -20.86 -1.92
CA ASP A 132 -30.93 -20.57 -1.08
C ASP A 132 -30.85 -21.35 0.26
N LYS A 133 -31.84 -21.11 1.11
CA LYS A 133 -31.95 -21.76 2.43
C LYS A 133 -32.06 -23.29 2.37
N ASP A 134 -32.48 -23.81 1.22
CA ASP A 134 -32.66 -25.25 0.97
C ASP A 134 -31.40 -25.84 0.29
N GLY A 135 -30.34 -25.05 0.12
CA GLY A 135 -29.07 -25.44 -0.48
C GLY A 135 -29.09 -25.51 -2.01
N LYS A 136 -30.14 -24.98 -2.66
CA LYS A 136 -30.24 -24.97 -4.12
C LYS A 136 -29.57 -23.71 -4.68
N LEU A 137 -28.81 -23.89 -5.77
CA LEU A 137 -28.19 -22.78 -6.48
C LEU A 137 -29.28 -21.83 -7.00
N ARG A 138 -29.19 -20.55 -6.63
CA ARG A 138 -30.12 -19.51 -7.08
C ARG A 138 -29.93 -19.24 -8.58
N PRO A 139 -31.02 -19.00 -9.33
CA PRO A 139 -30.92 -18.43 -10.67
C PRO A 139 -30.16 -17.10 -10.69
N TYR A 140 -29.41 -16.83 -11.76
CA TYR A 140 -28.53 -15.66 -11.83
C TYR A 140 -29.26 -14.33 -11.62
N ASN A 141 -30.45 -14.16 -12.21
CA ASN A 141 -31.25 -12.94 -12.07
C ASN A 141 -31.66 -12.65 -10.62
N GLU A 142 -31.90 -13.68 -9.81
CA GLU A 142 -32.19 -13.54 -8.39
C GLU A 142 -30.92 -13.20 -7.61
N PHE A 143 -29.83 -13.91 -7.90
CA PHE A 143 -28.51 -13.67 -7.29
C PHE A 143 -27.98 -12.25 -7.55
N GLU A 144 -28.10 -11.76 -8.78
CA GLU A 144 -27.65 -10.42 -9.20
C GLU A 144 -28.34 -9.31 -8.40
N VAL A 145 -29.65 -9.44 -8.13
CA VAL A 145 -30.40 -8.49 -7.30
C VAL A 145 -29.85 -8.46 -5.87
N LEU A 146 -29.53 -9.62 -5.30
CA LEU A 146 -28.96 -9.74 -3.95
C LEU A 146 -27.52 -9.19 -3.90
N ALA A 147 -26.72 -9.43 -4.92
CA ALA A 147 -25.37 -8.88 -5.05
C ALA A 147 -25.39 -7.35 -5.15
N ARG A 148 -26.30 -6.77 -5.94
CA ARG A 148 -26.50 -5.30 -6.03
C ARG A 148 -26.95 -4.68 -4.70
N LYS A 149 -27.74 -5.40 -3.90
CA LYS A 149 -28.08 -4.96 -2.53
C LYS A 149 -26.83 -4.88 -1.65
N HIS A 150 -25.95 -5.88 -1.73
CA HIS A 150 -24.67 -5.89 -1.01
C HIS A 150 -23.71 -4.82 -1.53
N ASN A 151 -23.73 -4.48 -2.83
CA ASN A 151 -22.99 -3.35 -3.37
C ASN A 151 -23.35 -2.05 -2.63
N ARG A 152 -24.65 -1.75 -2.46
CA ARG A 152 -25.09 -0.55 -1.73
C ARG A 152 -24.66 -0.56 -0.27
N GLN A 153 -24.64 -1.73 0.36
CA GLN A 153 -24.17 -1.85 1.74
C GLN A 153 -22.66 -1.55 1.85
N TYR A 154 -21.83 -2.25 1.08
CA TYR A 154 -20.36 -2.16 1.17
C TYR A 154 -19.78 -0.89 0.53
N ASN A 155 -20.27 -0.51 -0.65
CA ASN A 155 -19.65 0.50 -1.51
C ASN A 155 -20.41 1.84 -1.50
N LYS A 156 -21.45 1.95 -0.67
CA LYS A 156 -22.08 3.25 -0.37
C LYS A 156 -22.16 3.48 1.13
N ASN A 157 -22.83 2.62 1.88
CA ASN A 157 -23.06 2.86 3.31
C ASN A 157 -21.77 2.71 4.15
N TYR A 158 -21.09 1.56 4.00
CA TYR A 158 -19.83 1.30 4.71
C TYR A 158 -18.72 2.20 4.21
N LEU A 159 -18.57 2.32 2.88
CA LEU A 159 -17.58 3.19 2.26
C LEU A 159 -17.71 4.65 2.75
N GLN A 160 -18.93 5.17 2.93
CA GLN A 160 -19.12 6.51 3.49
C GLN A 160 -18.57 6.65 4.92
N ALA A 161 -18.75 5.63 5.76
CA ALA A 161 -18.21 5.61 7.11
C ALA A 161 -16.68 5.46 7.10
N GLU A 162 -16.15 4.58 6.25
CA GLU A 162 -14.72 4.37 6.07
C GLU A 162 -14.01 5.62 5.56
N TYR A 163 -14.59 6.33 4.60
CA TYR A 163 -14.07 7.59 4.09
C TYR A 163 -13.94 8.63 5.21
N GLN A 164 -15.00 8.83 5.99
CA GLN A 164 -14.99 9.78 7.11
C GLN A 164 -13.98 9.37 8.18
N THR A 165 -13.93 8.07 8.52
CA THR A 165 -12.95 7.53 9.46
C THR A 165 -11.52 7.70 8.96
N ALA A 166 -11.23 7.43 7.69
CA ALA A 166 -9.88 7.57 7.13
C ALA A 166 -9.41 9.02 7.12
N ARG A 167 -10.32 9.97 6.84
CA ARG A 167 -10.05 11.40 6.95
C ARG A 167 -9.67 11.79 8.39
N THR A 168 -10.50 11.43 9.37
CA THR A 168 -10.22 11.72 10.78
C THR A 168 -8.95 11.01 11.26
N ALA A 169 -8.75 9.75 10.89
CA ALA A 169 -7.57 8.97 11.25
C ALA A 169 -6.29 9.62 10.72
N ALA A 170 -6.25 10.04 9.46
CA ALA A 170 -5.09 10.72 8.90
C ALA A 170 -4.80 12.05 9.62
N GLN A 171 -5.84 12.83 9.94
CA GLN A 171 -5.69 14.05 10.74
C GLN A 171 -5.08 13.76 12.12
N MET A 172 -5.57 12.72 12.80
CA MET A 172 -5.06 12.31 14.11
C MET A 172 -3.63 11.74 14.01
N ALA A 173 -3.27 11.09 12.90
CA ALA A 173 -1.93 10.58 12.67
C ALA A 173 -0.91 11.73 12.56
N GLU A 174 -1.21 12.76 11.76
CA GLU A 174 -0.40 13.98 11.68
C GLU A 174 -0.32 14.68 13.04
N LYS A 175 -1.47 14.82 13.71
CA LYS A 175 -1.53 15.47 15.02
C LYS A 175 -0.64 14.76 16.02
N TRP A 176 -0.58 13.43 16.02
CA TRP A 176 0.31 12.68 16.91
C TRP A 176 1.78 13.06 16.72
N GLU A 177 2.28 13.15 15.48
CA GLU A 177 3.66 13.59 15.21
C GLU A 177 3.92 14.98 15.80
N ARG A 178 3.01 15.93 15.57
CA ARG A 178 3.11 17.29 16.13
C ARG A 178 3.09 17.30 17.66
N LEU A 179 2.22 16.49 18.28
CA LEU A 179 2.15 16.37 19.73
C LEU A 179 3.48 15.83 20.28
N GLN A 180 4.07 14.81 19.65
CA GLN A 180 5.38 14.28 20.04
C GLN A 180 6.50 15.32 19.94
N GLU A 181 6.51 16.16 18.90
CA GLU A 181 7.49 17.26 18.76
C GLU A 181 7.38 18.28 19.90
N SER A 182 6.15 18.61 20.30
CA SER A 182 5.87 19.63 21.33
C SER A 182 5.84 19.10 22.78
N LYS A 183 6.08 17.80 22.99
CA LYS A 183 5.88 17.16 24.32
C LYS A 183 6.73 17.72 25.45
N HIS A 184 7.86 18.34 25.12
CA HIS A 184 8.74 19.00 26.07
C HIS A 184 8.13 20.29 26.66
N LEU A 185 7.16 20.90 25.97
CA LEU A 185 6.41 22.08 26.43
C LEU A 185 5.12 21.66 27.13
N PHE A 186 4.41 20.69 26.57
CA PHE A 186 3.14 20.19 27.08
C PHE A 186 3.22 18.66 27.24
N PRO A 187 3.59 18.16 28.43
CA PRO A 187 3.81 16.73 28.63
C PRO A 187 2.52 15.91 28.73
N ASN A 188 1.36 16.58 28.89
CA ASN A 188 0.06 15.95 29.06
C ASN A 188 -0.84 16.21 27.85
N LEU A 189 -1.73 15.25 27.61
CA LEU A 189 -2.78 15.31 26.62
C LEU A 189 -4.14 15.21 27.31
N LYS A 190 -5.12 15.97 26.83
CA LYS A 190 -6.53 15.92 27.26
C LYS A 190 -7.37 15.32 26.13
N TYR A 191 -8.13 14.29 26.44
CA TYR A 191 -9.13 13.74 25.53
C TYR A 191 -10.32 14.71 25.46
N GLN A 192 -10.79 15.00 24.25
CA GLN A 192 -11.87 15.95 24.03
C GLN A 192 -12.83 15.43 22.96
N THR A 193 -14.12 15.51 23.21
CA THR A 193 -15.18 15.27 22.23
C THR A 193 -15.63 16.60 21.62
N VAL A 194 -16.32 16.56 20.48
CA VAL A 194 -16.98 17.76 19.92
C VAL A 194 -18.18 18.21 20.78
N GLY A 195 -18.69 17.36 21.67
CA GLY A 195 -19.79 17.68 22.58
C GLY A 195 -21.16 17.85 21.90
N ASP A 196 -21.32 17.35 20.66
CA ASP A 196 -22.62 17.35 19.98
C ASP A 196 -23.40 16.05 20.24
N ASP A 197 -24.70 16.07 19.94
CA ASP A 197 -25.64 14.95 20.09
C ASP A 197 -25.30 13.70 19.25
N ARG A 198 -24.26 13.78 18.41
CA ARG A 198 -23.75 12.68 17.58
C ARG A 198 -22.52 12.01 18.19
N VAL A 199 -21.97 12.55 19.27
CA VAL A 199 -20.95 11.85 20.05
C VAL A 199 -21.61 10.65 20.71
N ARG A 200 -20.95 9.49 20.67
CA ARG A 200 -21.48 8.30 21.36
C ARG A 200 -21.32 8.51 22.86
N ALA A 201 -22.34 8.14 23.65
CA ALA A 201 -22.28 8.20 25.11
C ALA A 201 -21.04 7.48 25.69
N ASP A 202 -20.61 6.37 25.06
CA ASP A 202 -19.37 5.70 25.42
C ASP A 202 -18.14 6.60 25.26
N HIS A 203 -18.06 7.42 24.21
CA HIS A 203 -16.95 8.33 23.96
C HIS A 203 -17.01 9.56 24.88
N GLU A 204 -18.20 10.04 25.24
CA GLU A 204 -18.37 11.14 26.20
C GLU A 204 -17.75 10.84 27.56
N ARG A 205 -17.74 9.57 27.98
CA ARG A 205 -17.10 9.12 29.23
C ARG A 205 -15.58 9.34 29.24
N LEU A 206 -14.97 9.51 28.08
CA LEU A 206 -13.53 9.81 27.95
C LEU A 206 -13.25 11.31 27.98
N ASP A 207 -14.26 12.15 27.82
CA ASP A 207 -14.10 13.61 27.76
C ASP A 207 -13.45 14.14 29.04
N GLY A 208 -12.41 14.95 28.86
CA GLY A 208 -11.67 15.54 29.97
C GLY A 208 -10.65 14.62 30.64
N ILE A 209 -10.48 13.36 30.24
CA ILE A 209 -9.38 12.53 30.75
C ILE A 209 -8.03 13.14 30.34
N ILE A 210 -7.15 13.33 31.32
CA ILE A 210 -5.81 13.92 31.13
C ILE A 210 -4.74 12.91 31.52
N LYS A 211 -3.87 12.57 30.56
CA LYS A 211 -2.78 11.62 30.76
C LYS A 211 -1.47 12.14 30.15
N PRO A 212 -0.31 11.72 30.69
CA PRO A 212 0.97 11.97 30.04
C PRO A 212 0.95 11.45 28.61
N ILE A 213 1.62 12.14 27.68
CA ILE A 213 1.62 11.79 26.26
C ILE A 213 2.15 10.37 25.99
N ASP A 214 3.12 9.91 26.78
CA ASP A 214 3.74 8.60 26.63
C ASP A 214 2.99 7.49 27.42
N ASP A 215 1.81 7.80 28.00
CA ASP A 215 0.99 6.84 28.74
C ASP A 215 0.37 5.77 27.82
N SER A 216 0.29 4.54 28.31
CA SER A 216 -0.33 3.40 27.62
C SER A 216 -1.80 3.62 27.24
N PHE A 217 -2.51 4.51 27.93
CA PHE A 217 -3.87 4.94 27.63
C PHE A 217 -4.02 5.32 26.15
N TRP A 218 -3.07 6.09 25.61
CA TRP A 218 -3.10 6.54 24.22
C TRP A 218 -2.84 5.43 23.21
N SER A 219 -2.39 4.25 23.62
CA SER A 219 -2.29 3.10 22.71
C SER A 219 -3.63 2.38 22.51
N LYS A 220 -4.67 2.75 23.27
CA LYS A 220 -6.03 2.17 23.19
C LYS A 220 -7.12 3.22 22.94
N TYR A 221 -6.96 4.41 23.50
CA TYR A 221 -7.96 5.47 23.51
C TYR A 221 -7.51 6.73 22.76
N TYR A 222 -6.70 6.58 21.71
CA TYR A 222 -6.38 7.68 20.81
C TYR A 222 -7.35 7.68 19.61
N PRO A 223 -8.05 8.78 19.32
CA PRO A 223 -9.01 8.84 18.22
C PRO A 223 -8.41 8.52 16.84
N PRO A 224 -9.21 7.99 15.89
CA PRO A 224 -10.62 7.63 16.02
C PRO A 224 -10.81 6.28 16.74
N LEU A 225 -11.83 6.20 17.61
CA LEU A 225 -12.13 5.00 18.38
C LEU A 225 -13.13 4.05 17.70
N ASP A 226 -13.97 4.58 16.81
CA ASP A 226 -15.00 3.85 16.07
C ASP A 226 -15.26 4.52 14.70
N TRP A 227 -16.11 3.91 13.89
CA TRP A 227 -16.62 4.51 12.66
C TRP A 227 -17.19 5.90 12.90
N ARG A 228 -16.82 6.87 12.06
CA ARG A 228 -17.27 8.28 12.14
C ARG A 228 -17.02 8.95 13.50
N CYS A 229 -15.96 8.54 14.22
CA CYS A 229 -15.57 9.17 15.49
C CYS A 229 -15.37 10.69 15.32
N ARG A 230 -15.86 11.45 16.31
CA ARG A 230 -15.85 12.92 16.37
C ARG A 230 -15.04 13.44 17.57
N CYS A 231 -14.09 12.63 18.03
CA CYS A 231 -13.25 12.94 19.18
C CYS A 231 -11.88 13.43 18.72
N ASP A 232 -11.21 14.14 19.61
CA ASP A 232 -9.95 14.79 19.42
C ASP A 232 -9.08 14.68 20.68
N VAL A 233 -7.83 15.11 20.56
CA VAL A 233 -6.88 15.22 21.66
C VAL A 233 -6.16 16.57 21.55
N VAL A 234 -5.99 17.23 22.70
CA VAL A 234 -5.31 18.52 22.79
C VAL A 234 -4.16 18.45 23.79
N ALA A 235 -3.05 19.11 23.47
CA ALA A 235 -1.95 19.28 24.42
C ALA A 235 -2.40 20.21 25.56
N THR A 236 -2.04 19.89 26.80
CA THR A 236 -2.43 20.68 27.97
C THR A 236 -1.31 20.74 29.02
N ALA A 237 -1.32 21.81 29.80
CA ALA A 237 -0.52 21.96 31.02
C ALA A 237 -1.30 21.54 32.29
N GLU A 238 -2.58 21.19 32.15
CA GLU A 238 -3.40 20.69 33.27
C GLU A 238 -2.76 19.40 33.87
N PRO A 239 -2.85 19.21 35.20
CA PRO A 239 -2.34 18.01 35.84
C PRO A 239 -3.12 16.78 35.40
N ILE A 240 -2.48 15.61 35.48
CA ILE A 240 -3.16 14.32 35.25
C ILE A 240 -4.35 14.18 36.21
N ASN A 241 -5.44 13.59 35.74
CA ASN A 241 -6.60 13.29 36.58
C ASN A 241 -6.77 11.79 36.80
N GLN A 242 -7.54 11.47 37.82
CA GLN A 242 -7.91 10.10 38.12
C GLN A 242 -9.25 9.77 37.47
N TYR A 243 -9.36 8.57 36.95
CA TYR A 243 -10.60 7.94 36.51
C TYR A 243 -10.53 6.47 36.96
N LYS A 244 -11.66 5.77 37.01
CA LYS A 244 -11.66 4.33 37.28
C LYS A 244 -11.55 3.58 35.97
N GLU A 245 -10.64 2.61 35.88
CA GLU A 245 -10.46 1.84 34.63
C GLU A 245 -11.73 1.10 34.20
N GLU A 246 -12.56 0.68 35.16
CA GLU A 246 -13.90 0.12 34.95
C GLU A 246 -14.87 1.08 34.26
N ASP A 247 -14.61 2.40 34.34
CA ASP A 247 -15.40 3.43 33.68
C ASP A 247 -15.00 3.65 32.21
N LEU A 248 -13.94 2.98 31.72
CA LEU A 248 -13.50 3.12 30.34
C LEU A 248 -14.36 2.28 29.39
N PRO A 249 -14.91 2.88 28.31
CA PRO A 249 -15.76 2.19 27.36
C PRO A 249 -14.99 1.13 26.56
N PRO A 250 -15.68 0.11 26.03
CA PRO A 250 -15.17 -0.67 24.92
C PRO A 250 -15.06 0.21 23.66
N VAL A 251 -14.09 -0.09 22.80
CA VAL A 251 -13.87 0.62 21.53
C VAL A 251 -13.61 -0.39 20.41
N GLN A 252 -14.07 -0.09 19.20
CA GLN A 252 -13.88 -0.97 18.04
C GLN A 252 -12.46 -0.85 17.48
N PHE A 253 -11.95 0.37 17.33
CA PHE A 253 -10.60 0.63 16.87
C PHE A 253 -9.64 0.73 18.05
N LYS A 254 -8.92 -0.37 18.26
CA LYS A 254 -7.85 -0.45 19.26
C LYS A 254 -6.53 -0.10 18.58
N GLY A 255 -5.90 0.99 19.03
CA GLY A 255 -4.58 1.40 18.58
C GLY A 255 -4.38 2.91 18.71
N ASN A 256 -3.27 3.37 18.18
CA ASN A 256 -2.95 4.78 17.99
C ASN A 256 -2.49 4.97 16.55
N VAL A 257 -3.30 5.64 15.73
CA VAL A 257 -3.02 5.78 14.30
C VAL A 257 -1.65 6.41 13.99
N GLY A 258 -1.17 7.35 14.82
CA GLY A 258 0.15 7.97 14.62
C GLY A 258 1.30 7.06 15.01
N LYS A 259 1.15 6.31 16.12
CA LYS A 259 2.18 5.37 16.62
C LYS A 259 2.23 4.08 15.81
N ASP A 260 1.06 3.49 15.56
CA ASP A 260 0.92 2.21 14.88
C ASP A 260 0.98 2.38 13.36
N LYS A 261 0.74 3.60 12.85
CA LYS A 261 0.70 3.94 11.41
C LYS A 261 -0.40 3.19 10.66
N GLU A 262 -1.50 2.93 11.36
CA GLU A 262 -2.65 2.16 10.86
C GLU A 262 -3.92 2.98 10.95
N ILE A 263 -4.46 3.42 9.81
CA ILE A 263 -5.80 4.03 9.73
C ILE A 263 -6.86 3.00 10.14
N PHE A 264 -6.74 1.78 9.61
CA PHE A 264 -7.55 0.64 9.99
C PHE A 264 -6.66 -0.37 10.71
N THR A 265 -6.90 -0.50 12.01
CA THR A 265 -6.12 -1.39 12.87
C THR A 265 -6.14 -2.83 12.37
N ARG A 266 -4.95 -3.44 12.25
CA ARG A 266 -4.81 -4.86 11.87
C ARG A 266 -5.40 -5.83 12.88
N LYS A 267 -5.77 -5.34 14.06
CA LYS A 267 -6.48 -6.11 15.12
C LYS A 267 -7.99 -6.19 14.87
N GLY A 268 -8.51 -5.45 13.89
CA GLY A 268 -9.93 -5.37 13.55
C GLY A 268 -10.49 -6.62 12.83
N ASN A 269 -11.81 -6.72 12.78
CA ASN A 269 -12.51 -7.92 12.30
C ASN A 269 -12.27 -8.24 10.81
N PHE A 270 -12.10 -7.23 9.95
CA PHE A 270 -11.73 -7.45 8.54
C PHE A 270 -10.42 -8.24 8.40
N PHE A 271 -9.39 -7.89 9.17
CA PHE A 271 -8.11 -8.59 9.10
C PHE A 271 -8.16 -9.99 9.73
N LYS A 272 -9.04 -10.22 10.72
CA LYS A 272 -9.30 -11.57 11.26
C LYS A 272 -9.88 -12.50 10.20
N LEU A 273 -10.71 -11.99 9.28
CA LEU A 273 -11.33 -12.80 8.22
C LEU A 273 -10.27 -13.47 7.32
N ALA A 274 -9.20 -12.76 6.98
CA ALA A 274 -8.11 -13.27 6.16
C ALA A 274 -7.04 -14.05 6.97
N ALA A 275 -7.12 -14.05 8.30
CA ALA A 275 -6.09 -14.64 9.14
C ALA A 275 -6.09 -16.18 9.04
N GLY A 276 -4.94 -16.76 8.71
CA GLY A 276 -4.76 -18.20 8.62
C GLY A 276 -5.23 -18.83 7.30
N LYS A 277 -5.77 -18.03 6.37
CA LYS A 277 -6.18 -18.48 5.03
C LYS A 277 -5.04 -18.28 4.03
N GLU A 278 -4.27 -19.34 3.79
CA GLU A 278 -3.03 -19.31 2.98
C GLU A 278 -3.26 -18.73 1.58
N ASN A 279 -4.32 -19.13 0.87
CA ASN A 279 -4.64 -18.62 -0.47
C ASN A 279 -4.98 -17.13 -0.47
N VAL A 280 -5.78 -16.67 0.51
CA VAL A 280 -6.15 -15.26 0.66
C VAL A 280 -4.91 -14.43 0.93
N GLN A 281 -4.06 -14.86 1.85
CA GLN A 281 -2.80 -14.18 2.18
C GLN A 281 -1.87 -14.12 0.98
N ARG A 282 -1.74 -15.21 0.23
CA ARG A 282 -0.95 -15.26 -1.00
C ARG A 282 -1.49 -14.30 -2.06
N ASN A 283 -2.81 -14.26 -2.29
CA ASN A 283 -3.41 -13.40 -3.30
C ASN A 283 -3.44 -11.92 -2.87
N MET A 284 -3.50 -11.62 -1.57
CA MET A 284 -3.26 -10.29 -1.02
C MET A 284 -1.80 -9.85 -1.21
N GLU A 285 -0.84 -10.76 -1.08
CA GLU A 285 0.57 -10.44 -1.36
C GLU A 285 0.77 -10.15 -2.85
N LEU A 286 0.19 -10.97 -3.73
CA LEU A 286 0.23 -10.76 -5.19
C LEU A 286 -0.49 -9.50 -5.63
N SER A 287 -1.56 -9.07 -4.93
CA SER A 287 -2.28 -7.85 -5.29
C SER A 287 -1.40 -6.60 -5.24
N LYS A 288 -0.31 -6.61 -4.46
CA LYS A 288 0.66 -5.49 -4.41
C LYS A 288 1.29 -5.18 -5.78
N LEU A 289 1.28 -6.12 -6.73
CA LEU A 289 1.70 -5.89 -8.13
C LEU A 289 0.85 -4.82 -8.83
N ASN A 290 -0.41 -4.66 -8.41
CA ASN A 290 -1.35 -3.67 -8.95
C ASN A 290 -1.48 -2.43 -8.07
N ALA A 291 -0.70 -2.33 -6.99
CA ALA A 291 -0.69 -1.16 -6.14
C ALA A 291 -0.17 0.05 -6.93
N PRO A 292 -0.75 1.25 -6.73
CA PRO A 292 -0.30 2.44 -7.44
C PRO A 292 1.14 2.79 -7.08
N TYR A 293 1.86 3.30 -8.06
CA TYR A 293 3.19 3.85 -7.87
C TYR A 293 3.11 5.30 -7.43
N GLU A 294 4.05 5.69 -6.58
CA GLU A 294 4.20 7.07 -6.11
C GLU A 294 5.41 7.70 -6.78
N THR A 295 5.32 8.98 -7.15
CA THR A 295 6.48 9.69 -7.70
C THR A 295 7.46 10.01 -6.58
N ALA A 296 8.70 9.52 -6.70
CA ALA A 296 9.78 9.77 -5.74
C ALA A 296 10.79 10.80 -6.25
N PHE A 297 11.02 10.85 -7.56
CA PHE A 297 11.95 11.80 -8.20
C PHE A 297 11.40 12.30 -9.53
N LYS A 298 11.78 13.53 -9.91
CA LYS A 298 11.51 14.10 -11.24
C LYS A 298 12.75 14.81 -11.76
N SER A 299 13.15 14.54 -13.00
CA SER A 299 14.16 15.31 -13.74
C SER A 299 13.78 15.40 -15.21
N GLY A 300 13.94 16.56 -15.84
CA GLY A 300 13.71 16.73 -17.29
C GLY A 300 12.31 16.29 -17.80
N GLY A 301 11.28 16.36 -16.95
CA GLY A 301 9.92 15.88 -17.26
C GLY A 301 9.71 14.37 -17.07
N LYS A 302 10.75 13.63 -16.69
CA LYS A 302 10.78 12.18 -16.45
C LYS A 302 10.75 11.89 -14.97
N LYS A 303 10.32 10.67 -14.60
CA LYS A 303 10.03 10.33 -13.21
C LYS A 303 10.67 9.01 -12.79
N VAL A 304 11.09 8.97 -11.53
CA VAL A 304 11.22 7.70 -10.80
C VAL A 304 9.93 7.47 -10.04
N GLN A 305 9.25 6.40 -10.40
CA GLN A 305 8.01 5.95 -9.79
C GLN A 305 8.31 4.72 -8.93
N VAL A 306 7.84 4.72 -7.69
CA VAL A 306 8.20 3.69 -6.71
C VAL A 306 6.94 3.07 -6.14
N SER A 307 6.87 1.74 -6.15
CA SER A 307 5.81 1.02 -5.45
C SER A 307 5.95 1.23 -3.95
N LEU A 308 4.85 1.48 -3.23
CA LEU A 308 4.87 1.50 -1.77
C LEU A 308 5.43 0.21 -1.15
N PHE A 309 5.37 -0.91 -1.87
CA PHE A 309 5.82 -2.23 -1.42
C PHE A 309 7.18 -2.63 -2.01
N LYS A 310 8.02 -1.67 -2.43
CA LYS A 310 9.41 -1.93 -2.82
C LYS A 310 10.17 -2.74 -1.78
N ASP A 311 11.24 -3.39 -2.23
CA ASP A 311 12.20 -4.02 -1.34
C ASP A 311 12.88 -2.95 -0.47
N GLU A 312 12.69 -3.00 0.84
CA GLU A 312 13.27 -2.03 1.78
C GLU A 312 14.79 -2.22 1.93
N GLU A 313 15.31 -3.44 1.75
CA GLU A 313 16.73 -3.75 1.98
C GLU A 313 17.62 -3.18 0.86
N ASP A 314 17.16 -3.29 -0.38
CA ASP A 314 17.89 -2.83 -1.57
C ASP A 314 17.34 -1.49 -2.12
N PHE A 315 16.42 -0.83 -1.39
CA PHE A 315 15.75 0.38 -1.88
C PHE A 315 16.72 1.51 -2.20
N GLU A 316 17.68 1.79 -1.32
CA GLU A 316 18.58 2.94 -1.47
C GLU A 316 19.37 2.86 -2.77
N GLN A 317 19.99 1.70 -3.05
CA GLN A 317 20.77 1.50 -4.27
C GLN A 317 19.87 1.48 -5.50
N ASN A 318 18.69 0.87 -5.39
CA ASN A 318 17.72 0.89 -6.47
C ASN A 318 17.26 2.30 -6.82
N TYR A 319 17.00 3.12 -5.80
CA TYR A 319 16.57 4.49 -5.95
C TYR A 319 17.66 5.38 -6.55
N ASN A 320 18.90 5.28 -6.05
CA ASN A 320 20.03 6.04 -6.56
C ASN A 320 20.32 5.75 -8.04
N ALA A 321 20.36 4.47 -8.42
CA ALA A 321 20.54 4.08 -9.81
C ALA A 321 19.38 4.57 -10.70
N ALA A 322 18.13 4.45 -10.22
CA ALA A 322 16.96 4.94 -10.94
C ALA A 322 16.99 6.45 -11.17
N MET A 323 17.46 7.25 -10.20
CA MET A 323 17.63 8.69 -10.37
C MET A 323 18.63 9.02 -11.48
N VAL A 324 19.80 8.36 -11.49
CA VAL A 324 20.82 8.57 -12.54
C VAL A 324 20.27 8.20 -13.91
N LEU A 325 19.55 7.08 -14.03
CA LEU A 325 18.92 6.67 -15.29
C LEU A 325 17.88 7.70 -15.75
N ALA A 326 16.98 8.14 -14.86
CA ALA A 326 15.95 9.10 -15.21
C ALA A 326 16.52 10.45 -15.64
N ASP A 327 17.56 10.92 -14.96
CA ASP A 327 18.23 12.19 -15.23
C ASP A 327 19.06 12.15 -16.52
N GLN A 328 19.96 11.17 -16.65
CA GLN A 328 20.94 11.13 -17.75
C GLN A 328 20.36 10.59 -19.05
N LEU A 329 19.35 9.70 -18.99
CA LEU A 329 18.76 9.07 -20.17
C LEU A 329 17.39 9.64 -20.53
N ALA A 330 16.84 10.53 -19.69
CA ALA A 330 15.50 11.08 -19.85
C ALA A 330 14.43 9.99 -20.06
N ILE A 331 14.42 8.98 -19.17
CA ILE A 331 13.46 7.87 -19.18
C ILE A 331 12.67 7.79 -17.87
N ASP A 332 11.45 7.25 -17.94
CA ASP A 332 10.70 6.90 -16.73
C ASP A 332 11.20 5.55 -16.20
N VAL A 333 11.45 5.50 -14.90
CA VAL A 333 11.94 4.28 -14.21
C VAL A 333 10.95 3.91 -13.12
N PHE A 334 10.47 2.66 -13.14
CA PHE A 334 9.55 2.16 -12.13
C PHE A 334 10.28 1.16 -11.22
N ILE A 335 10.37 1.45 -9.92
CA ILE A 335 10.86 0.53 -8.89
C ILE A 335 9.70 -0.32 -8.39
N ARG A 336 9.75 -1.61 -8.74
CA ARG A 336 8.66 -2.58 -8.58
C ARG A 336 8.51 -3.02 -7.12
N PRO A 337 7.33 -3.56 -6.75
CA PRO A 337 7.14 -4.15 -5.43
C PRO A 337 7.98 -5.42 -5.25
N HIS A 338 8.37 -5.69 -4.00
CA HIS A 338 8.88 -6.98 -3.55
C HIS A 338 7.72 -7.83 -3.03
N ILE A 339 7.51 -8.99 -3.65
CA ILE A 339 6.40 -9.91 -3.35
C ILE A 339 6.93 -11.10 -2.56
N ASN A 340 6.40 -11.30 -1.35
CA ASN A 340 6.77 -12.39 -0.45
C ASN A 340 5.95 -13.66 -0.72
N VAL A 341 6.04 -14.19 -1.94
CA VAL A 341 5.40 -15.45 -2.33
C VAL A 341 6.47 -16.42 -2.81
N ASP A 342 6.45 -17.64 -2.30
CA ASP A 342 7.45 -18.65 -2.65
C ASP A 342 7.47 -18.91 -4.16
N GLY A 343 8.67 -18.94 -4.72
CA GLY A 343 8.91 -19.06 -6.17
C GLY A 343 8.56 -17.83 -7.01
N HIS A 344 8.01 -16.75 -6.44
CA HIS A 344 7.76 -15.51 -7.18
C HIS A 344 9.07 -14.77 -7.45
N LYS A 345 9.23 -14.25 -8.67
CA LYS A 345 10.42 -13.49 -9.09
C LYS A 345 10.20 -12.00 -8.81
N ASN A 346 11.18 -11.33 -8.23
CA ASN A 346 11.10 -9.92 -7.87
C ASN A 346 12.13 -9.08 -8.63
N PRO A 347 12.04 -8.93 -9.96
CA PRO A 347 12.86 -7.94 -10.65
C PRO A 347 12.54 -6.55 -10.15
N GLU A 348 13.60 -5.78 -9.91
CA GLU A 348 13.58 -4.49 -9.23
C GLU A 348 12.93 -3.40 -10.08
N TYR A 349 13.07 -3.49 -11.42
CA TYR A 349 12.61 -2.43 -12.30
C TYR A 349 11.65 -2.88 -13.40
N LEU A 350 10.81 -1.93 -13.79
CA LEU A 350 10.15 -1.88 -15.10
C LEU A 350 10.63 -0.61 -15.81
N ILE A 351 11.35 -0.76 -16.92
CA ILE A 351 11.88 0.37 -17.71
C ILE A 351 11.43 0.16 -19.14
N ASN A 352 10.75 1.13 -19.75
CA ASN A 352 10.19 1.01 -21.10
C ASN A 352 9.32 -0.25 -21.29
N ASN A 353 8.51 -0.61 -20.27
CA ASN A 353 7.70 -1.83 -20.20
C ASN A 353 8.50 -3.15 -20.18
N LYS A 354 9.80 -3.10 -19.86
CA LYS A 354 10.69 -4.26 -19.80
C LYS A 354 11.13 -4.54 -18.37
N LEU A 355 11.08 -5.81 -17.98
CA LEU A 355 11.62 -6.23 -16.69
C LEU A 355 13.15 -6.12 -16.71
N SER A 356 13.67 -5.45 -15.69
CA SER A 356 15.10 -5.24 -15.48
C SER A 356 15.44 -5.39 -14.01
N ASP A 357 16.72 -5.56 -13.75
CA ASP A 357 17.28 -5.80 -12.43
C ASP A 357 18.59 -5.03 -12.28
N LEU A 358 18.82 -4.50 -11.06
CA LEU A 358 20.04 -3.77 -10.73
C LEU A 358 21.16 -4.72 -10.33
N LYS A 359 22.27 -4.65 -11.07
CA LYS A 359 23.50 -5.35 -10.76
C LYS A 359 24.54 -4.33 -10.32
N TRP A 360 24.70 -4.23 -9.01
CA TRP A 360 25.64 -3.32 -8.34
C TRP A 360 26.59 -4.04 -7.36
N LYS A 361 26.17 -5.19 -6.80
CA LYS A 361 26.92 -6.01 -5.83
C LYS A 361 28.05 -6.83 -6.49
N PHE A 362 28.98 -6.17 -7.19
CA PHE A 362 30.19 -6.83 -7.71
C PHE A 362 31.24 -6.98 -6.61
N LYS A 363 32.04 -8.05 -6.69
CA LYS A 363 33.33 -8.06 -5.98
C LYS A 363 34.26 -7.04 -6.65
N THR A 364 35.14 -6.43 -5.87
CA THR A 364 36.09 -5.41 -6.35
C THR A 364 36.81 -5.86 -7.61
N ASP A 365 36.76 -5.03 -8.65
CA ASP A 365 37.37 -5.24 -9.97
C ASP A 365 37.06 -6.59 -10.65
N ASN A 366 35.93 -7.22 -10.31
CA ASN A 366 35.55 -8.54 -10.83
C ASN A 366 34.59 -8.49 -12.03
N TYR A 367 35.16 -8.43 -13.23
CA TYR A 367 34.41 -8.44 -14.50
C TYR A 367 33.69 -9.76 -14.80
N LYS A 368 34.08 -10.89 -14.18
CA LYS A 368 33.33 -12.16 -14.32
C LYS A 368 31.93 -12.06 -13.74
N GLY A 369 31.69 -11.12 -12.82
CA GLY A 369 30.37 -10.82 -12.27
C GLY A 369 29.34 -10.44 -13.34
N ILE A 370 29.78 -9.80 -14.44
CA ILE A 370 28.91 -9.44 -15.56
C ILE A 370 28.31 -10.70 -16.21
N SER A 371 29.14 -11.71 -16.48
CA SER A 371 28.67 -12.99 -17.03
C SER A 371 27.69 -13.72 -16.10
N ASN A 372 27.89 -13.62 -14.78
CA ASN A 372 26.97 -14.19 -13.79
C ASN A 372 25.63 -13.46 -13.75
N ALA A 373 25.64 -12.14 -13.90
CA ALA A 373 24.41 -11.34 -14.00
C ALA A 373 23.52 -11.81 -15.15
N PHE A 374 24.07 -12.08 -16.34
CA PHE A 374 23.29 -12.63 -17.46
C PHE A 374 22.67 -14.00 -17.16
N ASN A 375 23.38 -14.86 -16.42
CA ASN A 375 22.84 -16.16 -16.03
C ASN A 375 21.67 -16.00 -15.03
N ALA A 376 21.79 -15.07 -14.08
CA ALA A 376 20.71 -14.73 -13.14
C ALA A 376 19.51 -14.11 -13.85
N ALA A 377 19.75 -13.15 -14.75
CA ALA A 377 18.73 -12.49 -15.55
C ALA A 377 17.93 -13.49 -16.41
N LYS A 378 18.61 -14.48 -17.01
CA LYS A 378 17.92 -15.56 -17.76
C LYS A 378 16.98 -16.36 -16.86
N LYS A 379 17.37 -16.68 -15.62
CA LYS A 379 16.51 -17.39 -14.65
C LYS A 379 15.30 -16.56 -14.27
N GLN A 380 15.47 -15.25 -14.15
CA GLN A 380 14.41 -14.30 -13.79
C GLN A 380 13.55 -13.85 -14.97
N ASP A 381 13.87 -14.29 -16.19
CA ASP A 381 13.16 -13.93 -17.41
C ASP A 381 13.24 -12.43 -17.79
N LEU A 382 14.36 -11.78 -17.48
CA LEU A 382 14.56 -10.34 -17.72
C LEU A 382 14.80 -10.02 -19.20
N GLU A 383 14.40 -8.83 -19.61
CA GLU A 383 14.56 -8.30 -20.98
C GLU A 383 15.62 -7.19 -21.05
N SER A 384 16.06 -6.67 -19.90
CA SER A 384 17.22 -5.79 -19.80
C SER A 384 17.91 -5.97 -18.45
N ILE A 385 19.09 -5.38 -18.30
CA ILE A 385 19.88 -5.39 -17.06
C ILE A 385 20.44 -3.98 -16.87
N VAL A 386 20.40 -3.48 -15.64
CA VAL A 386 21.11 -2.25 -15.24
C VAL A 386 22.39 -2.67 -14.52
N PHE A 387 23.54 -2.30 -15.09
CA PHE A 387 24.85 -2.48 -14.47
C PHE A 387 25.29 -1.17 -13.82
N ASP A 388 25.53 -1.18 -12.51
CA ASP A 388 26.13 -0.06 -11.81
C ASP A 388 27.51 -0.45 -11.28
N PHE A 389 28.54 0.15 -11.86
CA PHE A 389 29.93 -0.14 -11.52
C PHE A 389 30.51 0.79 -10.45
N SER A 390 29.75 1.81 -10.03
CA SER A 390 30.23 2.92 -9.19
C SER A 390 30.75 2.46 -7.83
N TYR A 391 30.20 1.38 -7.29
CA TYR A 391 30.52 0.89 -5.95
C TYR A 391 31.74 -0.04 -5.88
N ALA A 392 32.00 -0.79 -6.96
CA ALA A 392 32.95 -1.90 -6.93
C ALA A 392 34.20 -1.69 -7.80
N PHE A 393 34.22 -0.66 -8.65
CA PHE A 393 35.29 -0.42 -9.61
C PHE A 393 35.83 1.00 -9.44
N LYS A 394 36.95 1.13 -8.73
CA LYS A 394 37.61 2.44 -8.56
C LYS A 394 38.08 3.02 -9.89
N ASN A 395 38.54 2.16 -10.80
CA ASN A 395 38.96 2.52 -12.15
C ASN A 395 38.33 1.52 -13.13
N LEU A 396 37.21 1.90 -13.75
CA LEU A 396 36.50 1.00 -14.66
C LEU A 396 37.29 0.69 -15.94
N ASP A 397 37.57 -0.59 -16.19
CA ASP A 397 38.19 -1.10 -17.42
C ASP A 397 37.10 -1.48 -18.43
N ILE A 398 36.74 -0.52 -19.28
CA ILE A 398 35.63 -0.65 -20.24
C ILE A 398 35.89 -1.70 -21.33
N GLU A 399 37.16 -2.05 -21.61
CA GLU A 399 37.48 -3.14 -22.55
C GLU A 399 37.06 -4.48 -21.96
N LYS A 400 37.35 -4.71 -20.68
CA LYS A 400 36.89 -5.92 -19.99
C LYS A 400 35.38 -6.00 -19.85
N VAL A 401 34.69 -4.87 -19.67
CA VAL A 401 33.22 -4.82 -19.70
C VAL A 401 32.71 -5.24 -21.07
N LYS A 402 33.26 -4.64 -22.15
CA LYS A 402 32.91 -4.97 -23.54
C LYS A 402 33.08 -6.45 -23.83
N ASP A 403 34.24 -7.01 -23.49
CA ASP A 403 34.53 -8.43 -23.72
C ASP A 403 33.56 -9.34 -22.96
N ALA A 404 33.29 -9.04 -21.68
CA ALA A 404 32.36 -9.82 -20.86
C ALA A 404 30.92 -9.77 -21.39
N VAL A 405 30.47 -8.63 -21.93
CA VAL A 405 29.14 -8.48 -22.55
C VAL A 405 29.06 -9.20 -23.89
N ALA A 406 30.07 -9.06 -24.76
CA ALA A 406 30.10 -9.69 -26.09
C ALA A 406 30.07 -11.24 -26.02
N MET A 407 30.61 -11.82 -24.94
CA MET A 407 30.47 -13.26 -24.66
C MET A 407 29.02 -13.69 -24.42
N LYS A 408 28.15 -12.79 -23.94
CA LYS A 408 26.75 -13.09 -23.56
C LYS A 408 25.73 -12.57 -24.55
N VAL A 409 26.05 -11.49 -25.26
CA VAL A 409 25.21 -10.86 -26.29
C VAL A 409 25.98 -10.85 -27.60
N ASN A 410 25.58 -11.72 -28.54
CA ASN A 410 26.17 -11.86 -29.86
C ASN A 410 25.11 -12.36 -30.86
N ALA A 411 25.51 -12.70 -32.09
CA ALA A 411 24.59 -13.18 -33.12
C ALA A 411 23.75 -14.39 -32.66
N ASN A 412 24.33 -15.25 -31.81
CA ASN A 412 23.74 -16.52 -31.38
C ASN A 412 23.18 -16.49 -29.95
N SER A 413 23.62 -15.56 -29.10
CA SER A 413 23.25 -15.46 -27.68
C SER A 413 22.67 -14.10 -27.30
N GLY A 414 21.88 -14.05 -26.23
CA GLY A 414 21.35 -12.80 -25.69
C GLY A 414 20.24 -12.15 -26.53
N LYS A 415 19.55 -12.92 -27.38
CA LYS A 415 18.45 -12.45 -28.24
C LYS A 415 17.26 -11.84 -27.48
N ARG A 416 17.10 -12.21 -26.20
CA ARG A 416 16.04 -11.69 -25.32
C ARG A 416 16.28 -10.26 -24.83
N TYR A 417 17.51 -9.77 -24.92
CA TYR A 417 17.85 -8.44 -24.43
C TYR A 417 17.70 -7.44 -25.55
N GLU A 418 16.87 -6.42 -25.36
CA GLU A 418 16.73 -5.30 -26.30
C GLU A 418 17.88 -4.30 -26.13
N GLY A 419 18.38 -4.15 -24.91
CA GLY A 419 19.57 -3.37 -24.59
C GLY A 419 19.95 -3.49 -23.12
N LEU A 420 21.05 -2.83 -22.76
CA LEU A 420 21.65 -2.85 -21.44
C LEU A 420 21.89 -1.42 -20.99
N TYR A 421 21.71 -1.17 -19.69
CA TYR A 421 22.02 0.11 -19.07
C TYR A 421 23.31 -0.01 -18.28
N PHE A 422 24.17 1.00 -18.38
CA PHE A 422 25.44 1.05 -17.66
C PHE A 422 25.55 2.38 -16.92
N ILE A 423 25.91 2.32 -15.65
CA ILE A 423 26.09 3.45 -14.75
C ILE A 423 27.52 3.44 -14.22
N TYR A 424 28.15 4.61 -14.22
CA TYR A 424 29.40 4.85 -13.53
C TYR A 424 29.44 6.29 -12.99
N GLY A 425 29.55 6.42 -11.66
CA GLY A 425 29.40 7.70 -10.98
C GLY A 425 27.99 8.28 -11.19
N SER A 426 27.92 9.51 -11.70
CA SER A 426 26.67 10.21 -12.02
C SER A 426 26.24 10.08 -13.48
N LYS A 427 26.93 9.26 -14.28
CA LYS A 427 26.67 9.10 -15.71
C LYS A 427 26.02 7.77 -16.00
N ALA A 428 25.12 7.75 -17.00
CA ALA A 428 24.55 6.53 -17.53
C ALA A 428 24.55 6.50 -19.06
N VAL A 429 24.59 5.31 -19.62
CA VAL A 429 24.39 5.06 -21.05
C VAL A 429 23.51 3.83 -21.25
N TYR A 430 22.56 3.92 -22.18
CA TYR A 430 21.83 2.78 -22.71
C TYR A 430 22.47 2.34 -24.02
N VAL A 431 22.69 1.04 -24.16
CA VAL A 431 23.25 0.44 -25.38
C VAL A 431 22.31 -0.67 -25.83
N THR A 432 21.74 -0.50 -27.02
CA THR A 432 20.86 -1.50 -27.63
C THR A 432 21.65 -2.74 -28.03
N ARG A 433 20.96 -3.86 -28.19
CA ARG A 433 21.56 -5.09 -28.71
C ARG A 433 22.16 -4.88 -30.09
N GLU A 434 21.51 -4.11 -30.95
CA GLU A 434 22.02 -3.81 -32.30
C GLU A 434 23.37 -3.07 -32.24
N GLU A 435 23.48 -2.04 -31.39
CA GLU A 435 24.73 -1.32 -31.17
C GLU A 435 25.83 -2.24 -30.61
N ILE A 436 25.49 -3.19 -29.73
CA ILE A 436 26.45 -4.21 -29.24
C ILE A 436 26.95 -5.09 -30.39
N LEU A 437 26.05 -5.57 -31.26
CA LEU A 437 26.41 -6.40 -32.41
C LEU A 437 27.26 -5.67 -33.44
N ASN A 438 27.04 -4.35 -33.57
CA ASN A 438 27.79 -3.47 -34.46
C ASN A 438 29.09 -2.95 -33.83
N ASN A 439 29.57 -3.57 -32.72
CA ASN A 439 30.80 -3.22 -32.00
C ASN A 439 30.85 -1.78 -31.46
N GLN A 440 29.70 -1.15 -31.21
CA GLN A 440 29.62 0.24 -30.72
C GLN A 440 29.68 0.34 -29.18
N LEU A 441 29.66 -0.78 -28.46
CA LEU A 441 29.64 -0.81 -27.00
C LEU A 441 30.82 -0.07 -26.37
N LEU A 442 32.03 -0.19 -26.91
CA LEU A 442 33.22 0.46 -26.34
C LEU A 442 33.08 1.99 -26.37
N GLU A 443 32.70 2.55 -27.52
CA GLU A 443 32.52 3.99 -27.70
C GLU A 443 31.41 4.53 -26.80
N LYS A 444 30.33 3.77 -26.62
CA LYS A 444 29.26 4.12 -25.67
C LYS A 444 29.75 4.10 -24.23
N LEU A 445 30.54 3.11 -23.82
CA LEU A 445 31.09 3.05 -22.46
C LEU A 445 32.11 4.17 -22.16
N LYS A 446 32.77 4.74 -23.17
CA LYS A 446 33.65 5.90 -22.96
C LYS A 446 32.89 7.12 -22.45
N THR A 447 31.61 7.30 -22.82
CA THR A 447 30.83 8.49 -22.42
C THR A 447 30.53 8.53 -20.92
N ILE A 448 30.53 7.38 -20.24
CA ILE A 448 30.33 7.30 -18.79
C ILE A 448 31.64 7.27 -18.00
N LYS A 449 32.79 7.05 -18.67
CA LYS A 449 34.12 7.03 -18.05
C LYS A 449 34.88 8.36 -18.19
N ALA A 450 34.62 9.12 -19.25
CA ALA A 450 35.39 10.32 -19.58
C ALA A 450 35.24 11.46 -18.55
N ASP A 451 34.14 11.48 -17.80
CA ASP A 451 33.73 12.56 -16.89
C ASP A 451 33.65 12.12 -15.41
N SER A 452 34.11 10.90 -15.08
CA SER A 452 33.90 10.22 -13.79
C SER A 452 35.16 10.12 -12.93
#